data_AF-A0A9P9RMS4-F1
#
_entry.id   AF-A0A9P9RMS4-F1
#
_cell.length_a   1.000
_cell.length_b   1.000
_cell.length_c   1.000
_cell.angle_alpha   90.00
_cell.angle_beta   90.00
_cell.angle_gamma   90.00
#
_symmetry.space_group_name_H-M   'P 1'
#
loop_
_entity.id
_entity.type
_entity.pdbx_description
1 polymer ?
#
loop_
_entity_poly.entity_id
_entity_poly.type
_entity_poly.pdbx_seq_one_letter_code
_entity_poly.pdbx_strand_id
1 'polypeptide(L)'
;MLERYFKNMPEADSKYSPSPAAGQWTFLLSGTTGSLGSHLLAALDGLPKTKIGKIICLNRSADAKEKQKKLNLSRAIKASWQDYDVPKVDAWQVDFNLSIDSFEPQICGVRNLLDFSFKSPNKAPLMFVSSISTALHWMDSHTSAKVLEAVILDFDAPEHIDYGESKFVSEHLLHRFTAASGITTAVLRTGQIDGSVSDSGIWNKKEWLPSIIASSKYLGILPESLQ
;
A
#
# COMPACT_ATOMS: atom_id res chain seq x y z
N MET A 1 -21.76 3.36 3.73
CA MET A 1 -20.73 2.32 3.55
C MET A 1 -19.70 2.32 4.68
N LEU A 2 -19.05 3.45 5.00
CA LEU A 2 -17.96 3.49 5.98
C LEU A 2 -18.31 3.03 7.41
N GLU A 3 -19.50 3.35 7.91
CA GLU A 3 -19.91 3.09 9.30
C GLU A 3 -19.73 1.62 9.73
N ARG A 4 -19.86 0.66 8.80
CA ARG A 4 -19.67 -0.77 9.11
C ARG A 4 -18.25 -1.09 9.58
N TYR A 5 -17.24 -0.40 9.07
CA TYR A 5 -15.83 -0.63 9.41
C TYR A 5 -15.36 0.18 10.63
N PHE A 6 -16.15 1.16 11.04
CA PHE A 6 -15.85 1.99 12.21
C PHE A 6 -16.40 1.42 13.51
N LYS A 7 -17.28 0.43 13.41
CA LYS A 7 -17.83 -0.24 14.58
C LYS A 7 -16.72 -0.82 15.46
N ASN A 8 -16.81 -0.57 16.76
CA ASN A 8 -15.87 -1.05 17.78
C ASN A 8 -14.41 -0.61 17.53
N MET A 9 -14.20 0.59 16.98
CA MET A 9 -12.87 1.12 16.81
C MET A 9 -12.18 1.26 18.18
N PRO A 10 -10.90 0.86 18.33
CA PRO A 10 -10.20 0.97 19.59
C PRO A 10 -10.03 2.41 20.04
N GLU A 11 -10.38 2.65 21.30
CA GLU A 11 -10.21 3.94 21.96
C GLU A 11 -8.94 3.92 22.82
N ALA A 12 -8.25 5.06 22.89
CA ALA A 12 -6.99 5.21 23.60
C ALA A 12 -7.16 4.85 25.09
N ASP A 13 -6.27 4.00 25.59
CA ASP A 13 -6.09 3.87 27.02
C ASP A 13 -5.27 5.07 27.50
N SER A 14 -5.77 5.79 28.50
CA SER A 14 -5.17 7.01 29.09
C SER A 14 -3.70 6.89 29.51
N LYS A 15 -3.14 5.67 29.51
CA LYS A 15 -1.79 5.33 29.95
C LYS A 15 -0.78 5.14 28.81
N TYR A 16 -1.17 5.21 27.54
CA TYR A 16 -0.24 5.02 26.43
C TYR A 16 0.56 6.30 26.15
N SER A 17 1.89 6.19 26.23
CA SER A 17 2.82 7.20 25.68
C SER A 17 3.69 6.53 24.63
N PRO A 18 3.69 7.02 23.38
CA PRO A 18 4.56 6.48 22.34
C PRO A 18 6.02 6.76 22.71
N SER A 19 6.78 5.69 23.01
CA SER A 19 8.23 5.76 23.10
C SER A 19 8.81 5.09 21.85
N PRO A 20 9.77 5.72 21.15
CA PRO A 20 10.55 5.02 20.14
C PRO A 20 11.15 3.76 20.76
N ALA A 21 10.93 2.61 20.13
CA ALA A 21 11.50 1.36 20.61
C ALA A 21 13.03 1.50 20.58
N ALA A 22 13.66 1.45 21.76
CA ALA A 22 15.11 1.36 21.87
C ALA A 22 15.55 0.00 21.32
N GLY A 23 16.36 -0.01 20.25
CA GLY A 23 16.92 -1.24 19.68
C GLY A 23 16.61 -1.45 18.20
N GLN A 24 16.71 -2.70 17.78
CA GLN A 24 16.44 -3.14 16.41
C GLN A 24 14.94 -3.11 16.09
N TRP A 25 14.60 -2.73 14.87
CA TRP A 25 13.24 -2.64 14.37
C TRP A 25 12.75 -3.97 13.80
N THR A 26 11.48 -4.28 14.03
CA THR A 26 10.78 -5.36 13.35
C THR A 26 9.77 -4.76 12.37
N PHE A 27 9.91 -5.11 11.09
CA PHE A 27 8.98 -4.68 10.05
C PHE A 27 7.97 -5.77 9.75
N LEU A 28 6.70 -5.39 9.62
CA LEU A 28 5.64 -6.23 9.09
C LEU A 28 5.22 -5.65 7.75
N LEU A 29 5.39 -6.40 6.66
CA LEU A 29 5.12 -5.92 5.31
C LEU A 29 4.16 -6.86 4.59
N SER A 30 3.03 -6.34 4.12
CA SER A 30 2.11 -7.08 3.24
C SER A 30 2.37 -6.73 1.76
N GLY A 31 1.89 -7.59 0.86
CA GLY A 31 1.96 -7.32 -0.59
C GLY A 31 3.36 -7.41 -1.19
N THR A 32 4.29 -8.14 -0.56
CA THR A 32 5.69 -8.23 -1.01
C THR A 32 5.86 -8.82 -2.41
N THR A 33 4.91 -9.65 -2.85
CA THR A 33 4.88 -10.22 -4.20
C THR A 33 4.40 -9.22 -5.28
N GLY A 34 3.82 -8.08 -4.88
CA GLY A 34 3.45 -6.98 -5.78
C GLY A 34 4.67 -6.25 -6.36
N SER A 35 4.44 -5.37 -7.34
CA SER A 35 5.51 -4.60 -8.01
C SER A 35 6.28 -3.72 -7.01
N LEU A 36 5.57 -2.79 -6.36
CA LEU A 36 6.15 -1.91 -5.33
C LEU A 36 6.64 -2.71 -4.11
N GLY A 37 5.84 -3.67 -3.63
CA GLY A 37 6.16 -4.42 -2.42
C GLY A 37 7.47 -5.21 -2.48
N SER A 38 7.86 -5.72 -3.66
CA SER A 38 9.16 -6.39 -3.82
C SER A 38 10.34 -5.42 -3.70
N HIS A 39 10.18 -4.20 -4.21
CA HIS A 39 11.20 -3.15 -4.09
C HIS A 39 11.28 -2.61 -2.67
N LEU A 40 10.13 -2.42 -2.00
CA LEU A 40 10.11 -2.06 -0.57
C LEU A 40 10.80 -3.11 0.30
N LEU A 41 10.55 -4.40 0.04
CA LEU A 41 11.23 -5.47 0.76
C LEU A 41 12.75 -5.41 0.55
N ALA A 42 13.20 -5.21 -0.69
CA ALA A 42 14.64 -5.06 -1.00
C ALA A 42 15.26 -3.80 -0.38
N ALA A 43 14.51 -2.69 -0.34
CA ALA A 43 14.96 -1.46 0.30
C ALA A 43 15.07 -1.62 1.82
N LEU A 44 14.07 -2.25 2.46
CA LEU A 44 14.11 -2.56 3.89
C LEU A 44 15.27 -3.48 4.22
N ASP A 45 15.50 -4.49 3.39
CA ASP A 45 16.68 -5.33 3.47
C ASP A 45 17.98 -4.51 3.42
N GLY A 46 18.11 -3.60 2.46
CA GLY A 46 19.33 -2.79 2.29
C GLY A 46 19.69 -1.90 3.49
N LEU A 47 18.80 -1.74 4.48
CA LEU A 47 19.08 -0.97 5.68
C LEU A 47 20.17 -1.63 6.56
N PRO A 48 20.88 -0.84 7.39
CA PRO A 48 21.91 -1.38 8.28
C PRO A 48 21.38 -2.49 9.19
N LYS A 49 22.08 -3.63 9.26
CA LYS A 49 21.68 -4.78 10.10
C LYS A 49 21.73 -4.48 11.61
N THR A 50 22.43 -3.42 12.00
CA THR A 50 22.37 -2.87 13.36
C THR A 50 21.02 -2.25 13.70
N LYS A 51 20.22 -1.85 12.70
CA LYS A 51 18.88 -1.28 12.85
C LYS A 51 17.77 -2.30 12.60
N ILE A 52 17.97 -3.31 11.77
CA ILE A 52 16.94 -4.32 11.49
C ILE A 52 17.10 -5.53 12.40
N GLY A 53 16.03 -5.90 13.11
CA GLY A 53 15.94 -7.16 13.85
C GLY A 53 15.29 -8.25 13.00
N LYS A 54 14.07 -7.98 12.51
CA LYS A 54 13.31 -8.94 11.69
C LYS A 54 12.46 -8.23 10.63
N ILE A 55 12.30 -8.87 9.47
CA ILE A 55 11.30 -8.48 8.47
C ILE A 55 10.34 -9.67 8.32
N ILE A 56 9.06 -9.43 8.57
CA ILE A 56 7.98 -10.41 8.51
C ILE A 56 7.11 -10.07 7.30
N CYS A 57 7.06 -10.99 6.33
CA CYS A 57 6.30 -10.79 5.11
C CYS A 57 4.93 -11.45 5.24
N LEU A 58 3.86 -10.67 5.17
CA LEU A 58 2.50 -11.16 5.18
C LEU A 58 2.03 -11.44 3.75
N ASN A 59 1.88 -12.72 3.40
CA ASN A 59 1.47 -13.13 2.06
C ASN A 59 0.30 -14.11 2.09
N ARG A 60 -0.50 -14.10 1.02
CA ARG A 60 -1.70 -14.93 0.88
C ARG A 60 -1.43 -16.43 0.80
N SER A 61 -0.34 -16.80 0.15
CA SER A 61 -0.16 -18.15 -0.40
C SER A 61 1.01 -18.86 0.25
N ALA A 62 0.89 -20.19 0.42
CA ALA A 62 1.94 -21.01 1.02
C ALA A 62 3.22 -21.04 0.17
N ASP A 63 3.07 -20.90 -1.15
CA ASP A 63 4.16 -20.79 -2.14
C ASP A 63 4.75 -19.37 -2.24
N ALA A 64 4.32 -18.42 -1.39
CA ALA A 64 4.73 -17.02 -1.51
C ALA A 64 6.25 -16.83 -1.48
N LYS A 65 6.98 -17.66 -0.72
CA LYS A 65 8.46 -17.64 -0.69
C LYS A 65 9.06 -17.96 -2.06
N GLU A 66 8.56 -19.00 -2.73
CA GLU A 66 9.03 -19.39 -4.07
C GLU A 66 8.62 -18.38 -5.13
N LYS A 67 7.37 -17.91 -5.05
CA LYS A 67 6.85 -16.86 -5.91
C LYS A 67 7.65 -15.56 -5.78
N GLN A 68 8.00 -15.16 -4.56
CA GLN A 68 8.86 -14.00 -4.31
C GLN A 68 10.23 -14.16 -4.96
N LYS A 69 10.87 -15.33 -4.82
CA LYS A 69 12.17 -15.60 -5.47
C LYS A 69 12.09 -15.46 -6.98
N LYS A 70 11.08 -16.09 -7.60
CA LYS A 70 10.85 -16.01 -9.06
C LYS A 70 10.60 -14.56 -9.51
N LEU A 71 9.81 -13.81 -8.75
CA LEU A 71 9.49 -12.43 -9.07
C LEU A 71 10.70 -11.50 -8.93
N ASN A 72 11.50 -11.64 -7.87
CA ASN A 72 12.72 -10.85 -7.69
C ASN A 72 13.69 -11.07 -8.84
N LEU A 73 13.89 -12.33 -9.26
CA LEU A 73 14.70 -12.65 -10.45
C LEU A 73 14.14 -11.98 -11.71
N SER A 74 12.83 -12.08 -11.94
CA SER A 74 12.19 -11.47 -13.11
C SER A 74 12.21 -9.94 -13.11
N ARG A 75 12.41 -9.31 -11.95
CA ARG A 75 12.46 -7.86 -11.74
C ARG A 75 13.90 -7.35 -11.56
N ALA A 76 14.91 -8.21 -11.73
CA ALA A 76 16.31 -7.90 -11.48
C ALA A 76 16.60 -7.34 -10.07
N ILE A 77 15.80 -7.73 -9.08
CA ILE A 77 15.97 -7.32 -7.69
C ILE A 77 17.01 -8.23 -7.03
N LYS A 78 18.11 -7.64 -6.57
CA LYS A 78 19.13 -8.32 -5.75
C LYS A 78 18.66 -8.33 -4.30
N ALA A 79 18.30 -9.50 -3.78
CA ALA A 79 17.91 -9.69 -2.38
C ALA A 79 18.83 -10.73 -1.72
N SER A 80 19.31 -10.46 -0.50
CA SER A 80 20.30 -11.33 0.17
C SER A 80 19.72 -12.47 1.03
N TRP A 81 18.41 -12.77 0.97
CA TRP A 81 17.73 -13.59 1.99
C TRP A 81 17.26 -14.94 1.49
N GLN A 82 17.50 -15.97 2.30
CA GLN A 82 16.99 -17.31 2.06
C GLN A 82 15.86 -17.71 3.01
N ASP A 83 15.70 -17.08 4.18
CA ASP A 83 14.72 -17.48 5.21
C ASP A 83 14.03 -16.29 5.90
N TYR A 84 12.80 -15.99 5.48
CA TYR A 84 11.86 -15.17 6.24
C TYR A 84 10.67 -16.04 6.64
N ASP A 85 10.16 -15.87 7.87
CA ASP A 85 8.89 -16.44 8.30
C ASP A 85 7.73 -15.71 7.62
N VAL A 86 6.77 -16.48 7.10
CA VAL A 86 5.62 -15.95 6.34
C VAL A 86 4.31 -16.28 7.07
N PRO A 87 3.75 -15.35 7.88
CA PRO A 87 2.37 -15.45 8.32
C PRO A 87 1.41 -15.12 7.15
N LYS A 88 0.22 -15.73 7.15
CA LYS A 88 -0.73 -15.66 6.04
C LYS A 88 -1.70 -14.47 6.18
N VAL A 89 -1.63 -13.46 5.30
CA VAL A 89 -2.65 -12.38 5.19
C VAL A 89 -2.80 -11.92 3.73
N ASP A 90 -3.99 -11.39 3.41
CA ASP A 90 -4.43 -10.95 2.09
C ASP A 90 -3.64 -9.74 1.54
N ALA A 91 -3.38 -9.71 0.22
CA ALA A 91 -2.66 -8.63 -0.46
C ALA A 91 -3.60 -7.82 -1.36
N TRP A 92 -3.42 -6.50 -1.44
CA TRP A 92 -4.29 -5.66 -2.28
C TRP A 92 -4.09 -6.01 -3.76
N GLN A 93 -5.17 -6.34 -4.47
CA GLN A 93 -5.14 -6.50 -5.93
C GLN A 93 -5.35 -5.13 -6.56
N VAL A 94 -4.45 -4.69 -7.45
CA VAL A 94 -4.68 -3.47 -8.24
C VAL A 94 -5.38 -3.90 -9.51
N ASP A 95 -6.71 -3.80 -9.51
CA ASP A 95 -7.56 -4.10 -10.67
C ASP A 95 -8.67 -3.04 -10.73
N PHE A 96 -8.63 -2.23 -11.77
CA PHE A 96 -9.56 -1.12 -11.97
C PHE A 96 -10.92 -1.56 -12.53
N ASN A 97 -11.09 -2.84 -12.84
CA ASN A 97 -12.34 -3.41 -13.36
C ASN A 97 -13.21 -4.06 -12.27
N LEU A 98 -12.76 -4.06 -11.02
CA LEU A 98 -13.47 -4.67 -9.90
C LEU A 98 -14.32 -3.63 -9.17
N SER A 99 -15.53 -4.04 -8.76
CA SER A 99 -16.40 -3.20 -7.92
C SER A 99 -15.83 -3.00 -6.51
N ILE A 100 -16.27 -1.95 -5.81
CA ILE A 100 -15.86 -1.67 -4.44
C ILE A 100 -16.13 -2.83 -3.47
N ASP A 101 -17.24 -3.56 -3.66
CA ASP A 101 -17.56 -4.74 -2.85
C ASP A 101 -16.52 -5.86 -3.00
N SER A 102 -15.84 -5.92 -4.15
CA SER A 102 -14.73 -6.87 -4.38
C SER A 102 -13.47 -6.51 -3.58
N PHE A 103 -13.40 -5.30 -3.02
CA PHE A 103 -12.33 -4.84 -2.14
C PHE A 103 -12.63 -5.00 -0.64
N GLU A 104 -13.80 -5.56 -0.28
CA GLU A 104 -14.18 -5.84 1.11
C GLU A 104 -13.09 -6.60 1.89
N PRO A 105 -12.48 -7.68 1.36
CA PRO A 105 -11.41 -8.40 2.07
C PRO A 105 -10.20 -7.52 2.38
N GLN A 106 -9.87 -6.59 1.50
CA GLN A 106 -8.72 -5.70 1.60
C GLN A 106 -8.96 -4.61 2.65
N ILE A 107 -10.15 -4.02 2.66
CA ILE A 107 -10.56 -3.04 3.67
C ILE A 107 -10.61 -3.70 5.06
N CYS A 108 -11.17 -4.91 5.14
CA CYS A 108 -11.12 -5.73 6.36
C CYS A 108 -9.69 -6.06 6.78
N GLY A 109 -8.79 -6.32 5.82
CA GLY A 109 -7.36 -6.52 6.08
C GLY A 109 -6.71 -5.32 6.75
N VAL A 110 -7.02 -4.10 6.30
CA VAL A 110 -6.54 -2.86 6.93
C VAL A 110 -7.09 -2.72 8.35
N ARG A 111 -8.41 -2.91 8.55
CA ARG A 111 -9.04 -2.92 9.89
C ARG A 111 -8.36 -3.90 10.84
N ASN A 112 -8.10 -5.12 10.38
CA ASN A 112 -7.44 -6.16 11.17
C ASN A 112 -6.01 -5.78 11.55
N LEU A 113 -5.25 -5.12 10.67
CA LEU A 113 -3.90 -4.62 10.98
C LEU A 113 -3.93 -3.49 12.02
N LEU A 114 -4.92 -2.59 11.94
CA LEU A 114 -5.13 -1.55 12.95
C LEU A 114 -5.44 -2.18 14.31
N ASP A 115 -6.34 -3.17 14.36
CA ASP A 115 -6.66 -3.90 15.59
C ASP A 115 -5.47 -4.67 16.14
N PHE A 116 -4.68 -5.29 15.27
CA PHE A 116 -3.45 -5.98 15.65
C PHE A 116 -2.44 -5.01 16.26
N SER A 117 -2.21 -3.85 15.64
CA SER A 117 -1.33 -2.83 16.19
C SER A 117 -1.83 -2.33 17.55
N PHE A 118 -3.13 -2.08 17.68
CA PHE A 118 -3.71 -1.67 18.95
C PHE A 118 -3.56 -2.73 20.03
N LYS A 119 -3.74 -4.01 19.72
CA LYS A 119 -3.58 -5.10 20.71
C LYS A 119 -2.12 -5.40 21.02
N SER A 120 -1.20 -5.00 20.14
CA SER A 120 0.23 -5.22 20.33
C SER A 120 0.76 -4.37 21.50
N PRO A 121 1.63 -4.94 22.37
CA PRO A 121 2.30 -4.18 23.42
C PRO A 121 3.10 -2.99 22.88
N ASN A 122 3.60 -3.10 21.66
CA ASN A 122 4.44 -2.07 21.03
C ASN A 122 3.64 -0.97 20.33
N LYS A 123 2.31 -1.15 20.15
CA LYS A 123 1.42 -0.15 19.54
C LYS A 123 2.01 0.43 18.24
N ALA A 124 2.44 -0.47 17.36
CA ALA A 124 3.35 -0.16 16.26
C ALA A 124 2.72 0.83 15.25
N PRO A 125 3.46 1.85 14.79
CA PRO A 125 2.98 2.73 13.73
C PRO A 125 2.64 1.96 12.45
N LEU A 126 1.60 2.41 11.73
CA LEU A 126 1.22 1.81 10.46
C LEU A 126 1.43 2.76 9.29
N MET A 127 1.89 2.20 8.18
CA MET A 127 2.05 2.92 6.92
C MET A 127 1.18 2.25 5.86
N PHE A 128 0.33 3.02 5.19
CA PHE A 128 -0.55 2.55 4.15
C PHE A 128 -0.22 3.21 2.81
N VAL A 129 0.03 2.37 1.80
CA VAL A 129 0.16 2.83 0.42
C VAL A 129 -1.24 2.95 -0.20
N SER A 130 -1.66 4.20 -0.34
CA SER A 130 -2.86 4.63 -1.03
C SER A 130 -2.53 5.05 -2.48
N SER A 131 -3.45 5.72 -3.17
CA SER A 131 -3.27 6.18 -4.54
C SER A 131 -3.66 7.63 -4.69
N ILE A 132 -3.09 8.34 -5.67
CA ILE A 132 -3.59 9.68 -6.04
C ILE A 132 -5.03 9.64 -6.56
N SER A 133 -5.53 8.47 -6.99
CA SER A 133 -6.93 8.31 -7.40
C SER A 133 -7.94 8.60 -6.29
N THR A 134 -7.52 8.66 -5.01
CA THR A 134 -8.39 9.11 -3.90
C THR A 134 -8.66 10.61 -3.92
N ALA A 135 -7.98 11.37 -4.79
CA ALA A 135 -8.04 12.82 -4.86
C ALA A 135 -8.18 13.36 -6.30
N LEU A 136 -8.41 12.51 -7.31
CA LEU A 136 -8.45 12.97 -8.70
C LEU A 136 -9.67 13.86 -8.97
N HIS A 137 -10.86 13.46 -8.55
CA HIS A 137 -12.06 14.28 -8.76
C HIS A 137 -12.07 15.54 -7.87
N TRP A 138 -11.33 15.55 -6.76
CA TRP A 138 -11.06 16.79 -6.01
C TRP A 138 -10.42 17.87 -6.91
N MET A 139 -9.51 17.47 -7.81
CA MET A 139 -8.86 18.43 -8.72
C MET A 139 -9.87 19.08 -9.68
N ASP A 140 -10.92 18.35 -10.05
CA ASP A 140 -11.98 18.83 -10.94
C ASP A 140 -12.99 19.70 -10.20
N SER A 141 -13.39 19.28 -8.99
CA SER A 141 -14.40 19.99 -8.18
C SER A 141 -13.83 21.20 -7.43
N HIS A 142 -12.52 21.23 -7.18
CA HIS A 142 -11.82 22.29 -6.45
C HIS A 142 -10.69 22.92 -7.28
N THR A 143 -11.02 23.38 -8.48
CA THR A 143 -10.08 23.91 -9.50
C THR A 143 -9.07 24.96 -9.04
N SER A 144 -9.37 25.71 -7.97
CA SER A 144 -8.49 26.75 -7.41
C SER A 144 -7.76 26.32 -6.14
N ALA A 145 -8.06 25.14 -5.60
CA ALA A 145 -7.46 24.63 -4.38
C ALA A 145 -6.34 23.63 -4.67
N LYS A 146 -5.33 23.61 -3.81
CA LYS A 146 -4.31 22.56 -3.83
C LYS A 146 -4.88 21.29 -3.19
N VAL A 147 -4.52 20.13 -3.75
CA VAL A 147 -4.81 18.84 -3.11
C VAL A 147 -4.12 18.78 -1.75
N LEU A 148 -4.88 18.40 -0.73
CA LEU A 148 -4.40 18.33 0.65
C LEU A 148 -3.57 17.06 0.87
N GLU A 149 -2.45 17.18 1.57
CA GLU A 149 -1.71 16.01 2.09
C GLU A 149 -2.43 15.38 3.30
N ALA A 150 -3.24 16.17 4.01
CA ALA A 150 -4.12 15.66 5.06
C ALA A 150 -5.21 14.72 4.48
N VAL A 151 -5.95 14.06 5.37
CA VAL A 151 -7.12 13.30 4.96
C VAL A 151 -8.09 14.23 4.23
N ILE A 152 -8.58 13.80 3.07
CA ILE A 152 -9.60 14.52 2.33
C ILE A 152 -10.94 14.08 2.90
N LEU A 153 -11.77 15.03 3.34
CA LEU A 153 -13.09 14.76 3.95
C LEU A 153 -14.25 14.87 2.94
N ASP A 154 -13.95 15.30 1.73
CA ASP A 154 -14.88 15.29 0.62
C ASP A 154 -15.01 13.88 0.07
N PHE A 155 -16.21 13.32 0.20
CA PHE A 155 -16.54 11.96 -0.20
C PHE A 155 -16.67 11.79 -1.71
N ASP A 156 -16.83 12.89 -2.44
CA ASP A 156 -16.85 12.90 -3.90
C ASP A 156 -15.45 13.09 -4.48
N ALA A 157 -14.40 13.23 -3.65
CA ALA A 157 -13.02 13.44 -4.10
C ALA A 157 -12.37 12.28 -4.86
N PRO A 158 -12.65 10.99 -4.57
CA PRO A 158 -12.06 9.90 -5.32
C PRO A 158 -12.51 9.91 -6.78
N GLU A 159 -11.63 9.43 -7.66
CA GLU A 159 -12.01 9.04 -9.00
C GLU A 159 -13.17 8.03 -8.94
N HIS A 160 -14.15 8.14 -9.84
CA HIS A 160 -15.27 7.20 -9.96
C HIS A 160 -14.86 5.81 -10.52
N ILE A 161 -13.66 5.38 -10.18
CA ILE A 161 -13.17 4.03 -10.33
C ILE A 161 -13.14 3.43 -8.91
N ASP A 162 -13.89 2.37 -8.70
CA ASP A 162 -14.07 1.64 -7.42
C ASP A 162 -12.75 1.37 -6.65
N TYR A 163 -11.62 1.26 -7.36
CA TYR A 163 -10.29 1.18 -6.77
C TYR A 163 -9.93 2.41 -5.92
N GLY A 164 -10.13 3.63 -6.43
CA GLY A 164 -9.87 4.87 -5.70
C GLY A 164 -10.73 4.97 -4.44
N GLU A 165 -12.02 4.68 -4.56
CA GLU A 165 -12.94 4.66 -3.43
C GLU A 165 -12.51 3.65 -2.34
N SER A 166 -12.10 2.44 -2.73
CA SER A 166 -11.65 1.41 -1.77
C SER A 166 -10.42 1.86 -0.95
N LYS A 167 -9.50 2.62 -1.59
CA LYS A 167 -8.33 3.21 -0.94
C LYS A 167 -8.72 4.39 -0.06
N PHE A 168 -9.63 5.24 -0.52
CA PHE A 168 -10.17 6.37 0.24
C PHE A 168 -10.85 5.93 1.54
N VAL A 169 -11.62 4.83 1.49
CA VAL A 169 -12.21 4.19 2.68
C VAL A 169 -11.14 3.78 3.68
N SER A 170 -10.03 3.22 3.20
CA SER A 170 -8.91 2.82 4.04
C SER A 170 -8.18 4.02 4.66
N GLU A 171 -8.01 5.13 3.93
CA GLU A 171 -7.46 6.38 4.49
C GLU A 171 -8.30 6.89 5.67
N HIS A 172 -9.63 6.83 5.55
CA HIS A 172 -10.54 7.24 6.62
C HIS A 172 -10.46 6.32 7.84
N LEU A 173 -10.26 5.01 7.63
CA LEU A 173 -10.03 4.05 8.72
C LEU A 173 -8.77 4.40 9.51
N LEU A 174 -7.66 4.70 8.81
CA LEU A 174 -6.41 5.12 9.44
C LEU A 174 -6.59 6.43 10.20
N HIS A 175 -7.24 7.42 9.57
CA HIS A 175 -7.47 8.73 10.17
C HIS A 175 -8.26 8.62 11.48
N ARG A 176 -9.42 7.94 11.44
CA ARG A 176 -10.24 7.73 12.65
C ARG A 176 -9.50 6.91 13.70
N PHE A 177 -8.74 5.88 13.29
CA PHE A 177 -7.98 5.06 14.21
C PHE A 177 -6.90 5.85 14.94
N THR A 178 -6.15 6.71 14.25
CA THR A 178 -5.15 7.56 14.90
C THR A 178 -5.81 8.55 15.86
N ALA A 179 -6.93 9.16 15.47
CA ALA A 179 -7.68 10.06 16.35
C ALA A 179 -8.20 9.35 17.61
N ALA A 180 -8.70 8.12 17.48
CA ALA A 180 -9.27 7.37 18.59
C ALA A 180 -8.21 6.73 19.51
N SER A 181 -7.14 6.16 18.94
CA SER A 181 -6.17 5.33 19.68
C SER A 181 -4.89 6.06 20.08
N GLY A 182 -4.59 7.19 19.44
CA GLY A 182 -3.30 7.88 19.57
C GLY A 182 -2.13 7.18 18.85
N ILE A 183 -2.35 6.03 18.21
CA ILE A 183 -1.32 5.31 17.46
C ILE A 183 -1.08 6.01 16.12
N THR A 184 0.19 6.30 15.84
CA THR A 184 0.59 6.99 14.61
C THR A 184 0.31 6.15 13.37
N THR A 185 -0.34 6.75 12.40
CA THR A 185 -0.49 6.18 11.05
C THR A 185 0.01 7.17 10.00
N ALA A 186 0.44 6.64 8.85
CA ALA A 186 0.87 7.41 7.70
C ALA A 186 0.22 6.87 6.43
N VAL A 187 -0.22 7.77 5.56
CA VAL A 187 -0.79 7.46 4.24
C VAL A 187 0.16 7.99 3.17
N LEU A 188 0.48 7.15 2.17
CA LEU A 188 1.26 7.54 1.01
C LEU A 188 0.39 7.37 -0.24
N ARG A 189 -0.11 8.47 -0.81
CA ARG A 189 -0.85 8.45 -2.07
C ARG A 189 0.13 8.39 -3.23
N THR A 190 0.28 7.21 -3.84
CA THR A 190 1.18 7.02 -4.97
C THR A 190 0.48 7.24 -6.30
N GLY A 191 1.18 7.89 -7.23
CA GLY A 191 0.79 7.96 -8.64
C GLY A 191 1.18 6.70 -9.39
N GLN A 192 1.39 6.84 -10.70
CA GLN A 192 1.96 5.80 -11.54
C GLN A 192 3.31 5.34 -10.97
N ILE A 193 3.47 4.03 -10.77
CA ILE A 193 4.72 3.42 -10.35
C ILE A 193 5.35 2.77 -11.57
N ASP A 194 6.58 3.14 -11.88
CA ASP A 194 7.33 2.64 -13.01
C ASP A 194 8.44 1.66 -12.60
N GLY A 195 9.22 1.23 -13.59
CA GLY A 195 10.43 0.45 -13.33
C GLY A 195 11.48 1.32 -12.62
N SER A 196 12.20 0.72 -11.66
CA SER A 196 13.32 1.35 -10.94
C SER A 196 14.27 2.12 -11.87
N VAL A 197 14.72 3.32 -11.45
CA VAL A 197 15.70 4.14 -12.19
C VAL A 197 17.09 3.52 -12.35
N SER A 198 17.35 2.38 -11.71
CA SER A 198 18.55 1.57 -11.94
C SER A 198 18.62 1.06 -13.39
N ASP A 199 19.81 0.74 -13.88
CA ASP A 199 20.05 0.17 -15.23
C ASP A 199 19.25 -1.10 -15.55
N SER A 200 18.67 -1.76 -14.54
CA SER A 200 17.85 -2.97 -14.66
C SER A 200 16.38 -2.77 -14.31
N GLY A 201 15.87 -1.53 -14.36
CA GLY A 201 14.46 -1.21 -14.12
C GLY A 201 13.51 -1.91 -15.09
N ILE A 202 12.52 -2.63 -14.56
CA ILE A 202 11.51 -3.33 -15.38
C ILE A 202 10.13 -2.80 -15.03
N TRP A 203 9.47 -2.20 -16.02
CA TRP A 203 8.06 -1.84 -15.94
C TRP A 203 7.18 -3.08 -15.90
N ASN A 204 6.07 -2.99 -15.18
CA ASN A 204 5.05 -4.01 -15.22
C ASN A 204 4.38 -4.03 -16.61
N LYS A 205 4.70 -5.03 -17.43
CA LYS A 205 4.21 -5.14 -18.82
C LYS A 205 2.69 -5.24 -18.95
N LYS A 206 1.97 -5.53 -17.85
CA LYS A 206 0.49 -5.64 -17.84
C LYS A 206 -0.21 -4.33 -17.42
N GLU A 207 0.48 -3.20 -17.44
CA GLU A 207 -0.11 -1.89 -17.16
C GLU A 207 -0.46 -1.14 -18.43
N TRP A 208 -1.34 -0.14 -18.29
CA TRP A 208 -1.91 0.62 -19.41
C TRP A 208 -0.81 1.25 -20.28
N LEU A 209 0.17 1.93 -19.69
CA LEU A 209 1.19 2.66 -20.45
C LEU A 209 2.17 1.74 -21.19
N PRO A 210 2.77 0.70 -20.58
CA PRO A 210 3.53 -0.30 -21.31
C PRO A 210 2.74 -0.98 -22.43
N SER A 211 1.44 -1.19 -22.24
CA SER A 211 0.57 -1.80 -23.25
C SER A 211 0.34 -0.88 -24.46
N ILE A 212 0.18 0.43 -24.23
CA ILE A 212 0.11 1.44 -25.31
C ILE A 212 1.42 1.47 -26.09
N ILE A 213 2.57 1.52 -25.40
CA ILE A 213 3.90 1.56 -26.03
C ILE A 213 4.19 0.27 -26.80
N ALA A 214 3.80 -0.89 -26.27
CA ALA A 214 3.97 -2.16 -26.97
C ALA A 214 3.11 -2.24 -28.24
N SER A 215 1.85 -1.81 -28.15
CA SER A 215 0.93 -1.78 -29.29
C SER A 215 1.37 -0.79 -30.36
N SER A 216 1.89 0.38 -29.99
CA SER A 216 2.34 1.39 -30.95
C SER A 216 3.52 0.93 -31.80
N LYS A 217 4.44 0.13 -31.23
CA LYS A 217 5.51 -0.50 -31.99
C LYS A 217 5.00 -1.45 -33.07
N TYR A 218 3.88 -2.12 -32.82
CA TYR A 218 3.25 -3.00 -33.80
C TYR A 218 2.46 -2.21 -34.86
N LEU A 219 1.72 -1.18 -34.44
CA LEU A 219 0.84 -0.40 -35.31
C LEU A 219 1.56 0.72 -36.08
N GLY A 220 2.76 1.13 -35.65
CA GLY A 220 3.50 2.25 -36.24
C GLY A 220 2.93 3.64 -35.91
N ILE A 221 1.98 3.72 -34.97
CA ILE A 221 1.30 4.96 -34.57
C ILE A 221 1.17 5.05 -33.05
N LEU A 222 1.20 6.28 -32.52
CA LEU A 222 0.90 6.60 -31.12
C LEU A 222 -0.35 7.48 -31.05
N PRO A 223 -1.14 7.41 -29.95
CA PRO A 223 -2.22 8.35 -29.74
C PRO A 223 -1.67 9.77 -29.55
N GLU A 224 -2.42 10.76 -30.04
CA GLU A 224 -2.05 12.18 -29.94
C GLU A 224 -2.07 12.69 -28.49
N SER A 225 -2.90 12.10 -27.64
CA SER A 225 -3.00 12.42 -26.20
C SER A 225 -3.32 11.17 -25.36
N LEU A 226 -3.06 11.26 -24.04
CA LEU A 226 -3.26 10.19 -23.05
C LEU A 226 -4.46 10.47 -22.13
N GLN A 227 -5.49 11.15 -22.64
CA GLN A 227 -6.66 11.61 -21.85
C GLN A 227 -7.18 10.57 -20.88
#